data_AF-A0A843JQ40-F1
#
_entry.id   AF-A0A843JQ40-F1
#
_cell.length_a   1.000
_cell.length_b   1.000
_cell.length_c   1.000
_cell.angle_alpha   90.00
_cell.angle_beta   90.00
_cell.angle_gamma   90.00
#
_symmetry.space_group_name_H-M   'P 1'
#
loop_
_entity.id
_entity.type
_entity.pdbx_description
1 polymer ?
#
loop_
_entity_poly.entity_id
_entity_poly.type
_entity_poly.pdbx_seq_one_letter_code
_entity_poly.pdbx_strand_id
1 'polypeptide(L)' 'IRTPTSDFKKIAPYAVAIIEVEEVAKVTAQIVDADVDDIQIGDPVEMVFRKIREDGPDGVISYGFKFKIVK' A
#
# COMPACT_ATOMS: atom_id res chain seq x y z
N ILE A 1 8.48 -3.50 5.17
CA ILE A 1 9.36 -4.32 4.31
C ILE A 1 10.55 -3.47 3.89
N ARG A 2 11.76 -3.85 4.33
CA ARG A 2 13.00 -3.12 4.04
C ARG A 2 13.82 -3.77 2.90
N THR A 3 13.69 -5.08 2.71
CA THR A 3 14.39 -5.84 1.65
C THR A 3 13.38 -6.56 0.76
N PRO A 4 12.92 -5.95 -0.35
CA PRO A 4 11.95 -6.58 -1.24
C PRO A 4 12.59 -7.34 -2.41
N THR A 5 11.76 -8.02 -3.20
CA THR A 5 12.12 -8.54 -4.53
C THR A 5 12.43 -7.39 -5.50
N SER A 6 13.06 -7.71 -6.65
CA SER A 6 13.48 -6.74 -7.68
C SER A 6 12.42 -5.72 -8.04
N ASP A 7 11.17 -6.17 -8.14
CA ASP A 7 10.07 -5.40 -8.71
C ASP A 7 9.59 -4.28 -7.78
N PHE A 8 9.81 -4.43 -6.47
CA PHE A 8 9.40 -3.47 -5.45
C PHE A 8 10.57 -2.68 -4.84
N LYS A 9 11.79 -2.84 -5.36
CA LYS A 9 12.97 -2.09 -4.87
C LYS A 9 12.78 -0.57 -4.92
N LYS A 10 12.08 -0.07 -5.94
CA LYS A 10 11.83 1.38 -6.12
C LYS A 10 10.92 1.98 -5.05
N ILE A 11 10.14 1.16 -4.35
CA ILE A 11 9.20 1.60 -3.31
C ILE A 11 9.67 1.20 -1.92
N ALA A 12 10.84 0.58 -1.77
CA ALA A 12 11.40 0.28 -0.46
C ALA A 12 11.98 1.54 0.20
N PRO A 13 11.80 1.70 1.52
CA PRO A 13 10.98 0.86 2.40
C PRO A 13 9.47 1.14 2.27
N TYR A 14 8.63 0.11 2.39
CA TYR A 14 7.17 0.25 2.39
C TYR A 14 6.51 -0.63 3.45
N ALA A 15 5.35 -0.21 3.95
CA ALA A 15 4.57 -0.97 4.93
C ALA A 15 3.51 -1.85 4.26
N VAL A 16 3.27 -3.01 4.86
CA VAL A 16 2.16 -3.92 4.54
C VAL A 16 1.45 -4.20 5.85
N ALA A 17 0.13 -4.07 5.86
CA ALA A 17 -0.69 -4.26 7.04
C ALA A 17 -1.94 -5.09 6.72
N ILE A 18 -2.54 -5.65 7.76
CA ILE A 18 -3.89 -6.18 7.73
C ILE A 18 -4.80 -5.06 8.24
N ILE A 19 -5.71 -4.62 7.37
CA ILE A 19 -6.57 -3.47 7.62
C ILE A 19 -7.98 -3.99 7.87
N GLU A 20 -8.54 -3.59 9.01
CA GLU A 20 -9.92 -3.89 9.38
C GLU A 20 -10.82 -2.79 8.81
N VAL A 21 -11.70 -3.18 7.88
CA VAL A 21 -12.68 -2.28 7.27
C VAL A 21 -14.02 -2.52 7.92
N GLU A 22 -14.68 -1.45 8.38
CA GLU A 22 -15.84 -1.48 9.30
C GLU A 22 -16.95 -2.46 8.93
N GLU A 23 -17.20 -2.70 7.64
CA GLU A 23 -18.38 -3.44 7.22
C GLU A 23 -18.21 -4.95 7.01
N VAL A 24 -17.03 -5.50 6.69
CA VAL A 24 -17.00 -6.89 6.16
C VAL A 24 -15.72 -7.70 6.35
N ALA A 25 -14.52 -7.12 6.20
CA ALA A 25 -13.33 -7.95 5.98
C ALA A 25 -12.01 -7.32 6.45
N LYS A 26 -11.07 -8.20 6.80
CA LYS A 26 -9.66 -7.88 6.97
C LYS A 26 -8.95 -7.96 5.61
N VAL A 27 -8.42 -6.85 5.13
CA VAL A 27 -7.73 -6.75 3.84
C VAL A 27 -6.23 -6.64 4.07
N THR A 28 -5.44 -7.48 3.39
CA THR A 28 -3.98 -7.33 3.39
C THR A 28 -3.59 -6.37 2.27
N ALA A 29 -3.03 -5.21 2.62
CA ALA A 29 -2.66 -4.18 1.66
C ALA A 29 -1.43 -3.37 2.09
N GLN A 30 -0.87 -2.61 1.15
CA GLN A 30 0.23 -1.67 1.42
C GLN A 30 -0.31 -0.36 1.99
N ILE A 31 0.40 0.17 2.99
CA ILE A 31 0.23 1.55 3.46
C ILE A 31 1.20 2.44 2.68
N VAL A 32 0.68 3.55 2.15
CA VAL A 32 1.43 4.55 1.37
C VAL A 32 1.33 5.93 1.99
N ASP A 33 2.20 6.83 1.54
CA ASP A 33 2.30 8.23 1.99
C ASP A 33 2.56 8.39 3.50
N ALA A 34 3.21 7.39 4.10
CA ALA A 34 3.64 7.39 5.50
C ALA A 34 5.05 6.83 5.61
N ASP A 35 5.82 7.31 6.59
CA ASP A 35 7.06 6.66 6.98
C ASP A 35 6.73 5.32 7.66
N VAL A 36 7.47 4.27 7.33
CA VAL A 36 7.29 2.94 7.92
C VAL A 36 7.46 2.93 9.44
N ASP A 37 8.26 3.86 9.97
CA ASP A 37 8.54 3.95 11.41
C ASP A 37 7.49 4.78 12.17
N ASP A 38 6.61 5.51 11.46
CA ASP A 38 5.54 6.33 12.05
C ASP A 38 4.19 5.60 12.17
N ILE A 39 4.07 4.38 11.64
CA ILE A 39 2.81 3.64 11.56
C ILE A 39 2.55 2.89 12.87
N GLN A 40 1.36 3.06 13.44
CA GLN A 40 0.93 2.40 14.67
C GLN A 40 -0.31 1.52 14.45
N ILE A 41 -0.46 0.50 15.29
CA ILE A 41 -1.67 -0.34 15.28
C ILE A 41 -2.84 0.49 15.78
N GLY A 42 -3.92 0.52 15.01
CA GLY A 42 -5.13 1.30 15.32
C GLY A 42 -5.16 2.67 14.64
N ASP A 43 -4.11 3.05 13.90
CA ASP A 43 -4.16 4.27 13.08
C ASP A 43 -5.32 4.18 12.08
N PRO A 44 -6.17 5.22 11.99
CA PRO A 44 -7.24 5.25 11.00
C PRO A 44 -6.63 5.40 9.60
N VAL A 45 -7.18 4.63 8.67
CA VAL A 45 -6.70 4.57 7.28
C VAL A 45 -7.85 4.77 6.31
N GLU A 46 -7.54 5.37 5.15
CA GLU A 46 -8.47 5.56 4.05
C GLU A 46 -7.98 4.81 2.81
N MET A 47 -8.91 4.19 2.10
CA MET A 47 -8.63 3.53 0.83
C MET A 47 -8.35 4.56 -0.27
N VAL A 48 -7.25 4.39 -0.98
CA VAL A 48 -6.84 5.23 -2.11
C VAL A 48 -6.63 4.42 -3.37
N PHE A 49 -7.01 4.99 -4.50
CA PHE A 49 -6.77 4.40 -5.81
C PHE A 49 -5.37 4.77 -6.30
N ARG A 50 -4.55 3.78 -6.63
CA ARG A 50 -3.17 3.97 -7.05
C ARG A 50 -2.83 3.10 -8.26
N LYS A 51 -1.95 3.62 -9.10
CA LYS A 51 -1.25 2.83 -10.12
C LYS A 51 -0.32 1.85 -9.43
N ILE A 52 -0.55 0.56 -9.63
CA ILE A 52 0.21 -0.53 -9.00
C ILE A 52 1.35 -0.97 -9.90
N ARG A 53 1.08 -1.09 -11.21
CA ARG A 53 2.03 -1.61 -12.19
C ARG A 53 1.76 -1.02 -13.57
N GLU A 54 2.81 -0.89 -14.35
CA GLU A 54 2.77 -0.62 -15.79
C GLU A 54 3.58 -1.71 -16.48
N ASP A 55 2.97 -2.43 -17.42
CA ASP A 55 3.63 -3.51 -18.16
C ASP A 55 4.45 -3.01 -19.36
N GLY A 56 5.36 -2.06 -19.10
CA GLY A 56 6.21 -1.43 -20.12
C GLY A 56 5.54 -0.24 -20.83
N PRO A 57 6.27 0.43 -21.75
CA PRO A 57 5.85 1.71 -22.32
C PRO A 57 4.55 1.66 -23.13
N ASP A 58 4.23 0.51 -23.74
CA ASP A 58 2.98 0.27 -24.48
C ASP A 58 2.05 -0.71 -23.75
N GLY A 59 2.32 -0.98 -22.47
CA GLY A 59 1.63 -1.99 -21.68
C GLY A 59 0.42 -1.50 -20.91
N VAL A 60 -0.30 -2.45 -20.31
CA VAL A 60 -1.47 -2.14 -19.48
C VAL A 60 -1.04 -1.51 -18.17
N ILE A 61 -1.71 -0.43 -17.78
CA ILE A 61 -1.59 0.14 -16.44
C ILE A 61 -2.60 -0.56 -15.53
N SER A 62 -2.08 -1.33 -14.59
CA SER A 62 -2.88 -1.96 -13.54
C SER A 62 -3.07 -0.99 -12.38
N TYR A 63 -4.31 -0.61 -12.14
CA TYR A 63 -4.70 0.16 -10.96
C TYR A 63 -5.27 -0.75 -9.88
N GLY A 64 -5.19 -0.30 -8.64
CA GLY A 64 -5.74 -1.02 -7.51
C GLY A 64 -5.83 -0.13 -6.28
N PHE A 65 -6.20 -0.76 -5.18
CA PHE A 65 -6.41 -0.08 -3.92
C PHE A 65 -5.17 -0.23 -3.03
N LYS A 66 -4.77 0.88 -2.41
CA LYS A 66 -3.83 0.94 -1.29
C LYS A 66 -4.48 1.74 -0.17
N PHE A 67 -3.79 1.89 0.95
CA PHE A 67 -4.30 2.67 2.07
C PHE A 67 -3.30 3.75 2.47
N LYS A 68 -3.79 4.90 2.94
CA LYS A 68 -2.98 5.94 3.57
C LYS A 68 -3.51 6.20 4.97
N ILE A 69 -2.64 6.65 5.87
CA ILE A 69 -3.06 7.11 7.20
C ILE A 69 -3.83 8.43 7.06
N VAL A 70 -4.92 8.56 7.79
CA VAL A 70 -5.69 9.80 7.93
C VAL A 70 -5.36 10.37 9.31
N LYS A 71 -4.60 11.47 9.37
CA LYS A 71 -4.37 12.18 10.63
C LYS A 71 -5.44 13.26 10.82
#